data_AF-A0A3A9ECG4-F1
#
_entry.id   AF-A0A3A9ECG4-F1
#
_cell.length_a   1.000
_cell.length_b   1.000
_cell.length_c   1.000
_cell.angle_alpha   90.00
_cell.angle_beta   90.00
_cell.angle_gamma   90.00
#
_symmetry.space_group_name_H-M   'P 1'
#
loop_
_entity.id
_entity.type
_entity.pdbx_description
1 polymer ?
#
loop_
_entity_poly.entity_id
_entity_poly.type
_entity_poly.pdbx_seq_one_letter_code
_entity_poly.pdbx_strand_id
1 'polypeptide(L)'
;MSEQNFFQSALSNFVFEAANGGVIRHFVDLGYTVKQIAENLSFSTPYEKIQKAVWEHLLNREILLLCEPGNKKNQETVSYVQEKDKYGRTSFRKISL
;
A
#
# COMPACT_ATOMS: atom_id res chain seq x y z
N MET A 1 -21.40 -11.47 14.59
CA MET A 1 -21.51 -11.34 13.11
C MET A 1 -20.25 -10.73 12.47
N SER A 2 -19.32 -10.10 13.21
CA SER A 2 -18.11 -9.46 12.65
C SER A 2 -16.94 -10.42 12.40
N GLU A 3 -16.65 -11.35 13.31
CA GLU A 3 -15.45 -12.22 13.22
C GLU A 3 -15.50 -13.23 12.06
N GLN A 4 -16.65 -13.86 11.81
CA GLN A 4 -16.81 -14.81 10.72
C GLN A 4 -16.60 -14.14 9.34
N ASN A 5 -17.15 -12.93 9.16
CA ASN A 5 -16.97 -12.18 7.92
C ASN A 5 -15.52 -11.75 7.73
N PHE A 6 -14.84 -11.34 8.81
CA PHE A 6 -13.41 -11.01 8.78
C PHE A 6 -12.59 -12.24 8.35
N PHE A 7 -12.79 -13.39 9.00
CA PHE A 7 -12.07 -14.62 8.65
C PHE A 7 -12.32 -15.05 7.20
N GLN A 8 -13.58 -15.04 6.75
CA GLN A 8 -13.90 -15.39 5.36
C GLN A 8 -13.22 -14.45 4.36
N SER A 9 -13.18 -13.14 4.65
CA SER A 9 -12.48 -12.18 3.78
C SER A 9 -10.97 -12.41 3.75
N ALA A 10 -10.34 -12.66 4.91
CA ALA A 10 -8.92 -12.95 5.01
C ALA A 10 -8.56 -14.23 4.27
N LEU A 11 -9.37 -15.28 4.41
CA LEU A 11 -9.19 -16.54 3.69
C LEU A 11 -9.35 -16.35 2.18
N SER A 12 -10.36 -15.60 1.74
CA SER A 12 -10.55 -15.30 0.31
C SER A 12 -9.37 -14.55 -0.29
N ASN A 13 -8.83 -13.57 0.42
CA ASN A 13 -7.64 -12.82 0.00
C ASN A 13 -6.40 -13.71 -0.05
N PHE A 14 -6.21 -14.58 0.95
CA PHE A 14 -5.10 -15.53 0.99
C PHE A 14 -5.13 -16.49 -0.21
N VAL A 15 -6.30 -17.09 -0.51
CA VAL A 15 -6.45 -18.00 -1.65
C VAL A 15 -6.20 -17.27 -2.97
N PHE A 16 -6.69 -16.04 -3.10
CA PHE A 16 -6.44 -15.21 -4.28
C PHE A 16 -4.95 -14.95 -4.50
N GLU A 17 -4.23 -14.57 -3.45
CA GLU A 17 -2.78 -14.33 -3.51
C GLU A 17 -2.01 -15.60 -3.87
N ALA A 18 -2.37 -16.73 -3.27
CA ALA A 18 -1.74 -18.03 -3.55
C ALA A 18 -1.98 -18.51 -4.99
N ALA A 19 -3.17 -18.25 -5.55
CA ALA A 19 -3.53 -18.72 -6.89
C ALA A 19 -3.02 -17.80 -8.00
N ASN A 20 -3.23 -16.48 -7.88
CA ASN A 20 -3.09 -15.54 -9.00
C ASN A 20 -2.28 -14.28 -8.68
N GLY A 21 -2.08 -13.93 -7.41
CA GLY A 21 -1.48 -12.64 -7.02
C GLY A 21 -0.08 -12.42 -7.63
N GLY A 22 0.79 -13.43 -7.56
CA GLY A 22 2.13 -13.36 -8.14
C GLY A 22 2.14 -13.19 -9.66
N VAL A 23 1.29 -13.93 -10.37
CA VAL A 23 1.20 -13.91 -11.84
C VAL A 23 0.67 -12.57 -12.34
N ILE A 24 -0.35 -12.01 -11.68
CA ILE A 24 -0.90 -10.69 -12.03
C ILE A 24 0.19 -9.63 -11.91
N ARG A 25 0.93 -9.59 -10.79
CA ARG A 25 2.03 -8.63 -10.60
C ARG A 25 3.13 -8.80 -11.64
N HIS A 26 3.49 -10.04 -11.97
CA HIS A 26 4.47 -10.33 -13.01
C HIS A 26 4.04 -9.80 -14.38
N PHE A 27 2.77 -10.01 -14.78
CA PHE A 27 2.27 -9.47 -16.05
C PHE A 27 2.22 -7.94 -16.07
N VAL A 28 1.92 -7.30 -14.93
CA VAL A 28 1.99 -5.83 -14.83
C VAL A 28 3.41 -5.34 -15.04
N ASP A 29 4.41 -5.99 -14.44
CA ASP A 29 5.81 -5.65 -14.62
C ASP A 29 6.28 -5.84 -16.09
N LEU A 30 5.63 -6.74 -16.83
CA LEU A 30 5.82 -6.93 -18.27
C LEU A 30 5.04 -5.91 -19.14
N GLY A 31 4.24 -5.03 -18.54
CA GLY A 31 3.47 -3.99 -19.23
C GLY A 31 2.11 -4.42 -19.78
N TYR A 32 1.56 -5.54 -19.32
CA TYR A 32 0.25 -6.02 -19.78
C TYR A 32 -0.89 -5.17 -19.22
N THR A 33 -1.94 -4.98 -20.02
CA THR A 33 -3.20 -4.36 -19.57
C THR A 33 -4.06 -5.34 -18.77
N VAL A 34 -4.99 -4.83 -17.95
CA VAL A 34 -5.93 -5.66 -17.17
C VAL A 34 -6.68 -6.67 -18.05
N LYS A 35 -7.08 -6.25 -19.27
CA LYS A 35 -7.75 -7.13 -20.24
C LYS A 35 -6.84 -8.27 -20.70
N GLN A 36 -5.61 -7.96 -21.09
CA GLN A 36 -4.64 -8.98 -21.50
C GLN A 36 -4.31 -9.94 -20.35
N ILE A 37 -4.22 -9.44 -19.12
CA ILE A 37 -4.03 -10.29 -17.94
C ILE A 37 -5.19 -11.27 -17.79
N ALA A 38 -6.44 -10.78 -17.86
CA ALA A 38 -7.63 -11.61 -17.74
C ALA A 38 -7.68 -12.75 -18.78
N GLU A 39 -7.20 -12.48 -20.00
CA GLU A 39 -7.12 -13.46 -21.10
C GLU A 39 -6.01 -14.50 -20.91
N ASN A 40 -4.95 -14.19 -20.15
CA ASN A 40 -3.76 -15.04 -20.00
C ASN A 40 -3.65 -15.74 -18.63
N LEU A 41 -4.61 -15.52 -17.72
CA LEU A 41 -4.63 -16.21 -16.44
C LEU A 41 -5.05 -17.67 -16.59
N SER A 42 -4.33 -18.58 -15.92
CA SER A 42 -4.68 -20.00 -15.88
C SER A 42 -5.99 -20.26 -15.11
N PHE A 43 -6.33 -19.37 -14.16
CA PHE A 43 -7.56 -19.45 -13.38
C PHE A 43 -8.42 -18.22 -13.60
N SER A 44 -9.69 -18.46 -13.96
CA SER A 44 -10.67 -17.40 -14.13
C SER A 44 -10.78 -16.56 -12.85
N THR A 45 -10.49 -15.27 -13.00
CA THR A 45 -10.54 -14.29 -11.92
C THR A 45 -11.47 -13.16 -12.36
N PRO A 46 -12.39 -12.71 -11.50
CA PRO A 46 -13.24 -11.56 -11.83
C PRO A 46 -12.39 -10.34 -12.22
N TYR A 47 -12.77 -9.68 -13.30
CA TYR A 47 -12.02 -8.55 -13.86
C TYR A 47 -11.73 -7.46 -12.81
N GLU A 48 -12.71 -7.16 -11.95
CA GLU A 48 -12.57 -6.17 -10.86
C GLU A 48 -11.47 -6.54 -9.86
N LYS A 49 -11.31 -7.83 -9.53
CA LYS A 49 -10.23 -8.29 -8.65
C LYS A 49 -8.87 -8.13 -9.30
N ILE A 50 -8.77 -8.41 -10.59
CA ILE A 50 -7.53 -8.18 -11.36
C ILE A 50 -7.21 -6.69 -11.37
N GLN A 51 -8.18 -5.85 -11.72
CA GLN A 51 -8.02 -4.39 -11.75
C GLN A 51 -7.53 -3.85 -10.39
N LYS A 52 -8.12 -4.31 -9.29
CA LYS A 52 -7.71 -3.92 -7.94
C LYS A 52 -6.26 -4.33 -7.65
N ALA A 53 -5.89 -5.58 -7.93
CA ALA A 53 -4.53 -6.07 -7.70
C ALA A 53 -3.48 -5.33 -8.55
N VAL A 54 -3.81 -5.02 -9.80
CA VAL A 54 -2.96 -4.20 -10.69
C VAL A 54 -2.76 -2.80 -10.10
N TRP A 55 -3.85 -2.15 -9.70
CA TRP A 55 -3.82 -0.81 -9.11
C TRP A 55 -2.99 -0.75 -7.83
N GLU A 56 -3.22 -1.70 -6.90
CA GLU A 56 -2.47 -1.79 -5.64
C GLU A 56 -0.98 -2.05 -5.89
N HIS A 57 -0.62 -2.91 -6.85
CA HIS A 57 0.78 -3.15 -7.20
C HIS A 57 1.47 -1.88 -7.73
N LEU A 58 0.82 -1.15 -8.63
CA LEU A 58 1.37 0.09 -9.20
C LEU A 58 1.50 1.20 -8.15
N LEU A 59 0.56 1.29 -7.21
CA LEU A 59 0.68 2.20 -6.06
C LEU A 59 1.85 1.81 -5.14
N ASN A 60 1.96 0.52 -4.80
CA ASN A 60 3.03 0.01 -3.92
C ASN A 60 4.42 0.20 -4.54
N ARG A 61 4.51 0.18 -5.88
CA ARG A 61 5.74 0.44 -6.64
C ARG A 61 6.00 1.93 -6.87
N GLU A 62 5.12 2.81 -6.38
CA GLU A 62 5.14 4.26 -6.60
C GLU A 62 5.15 4.67 -8.09
N ILE A 63 4.69 3.78 -8.97
CA ILE A 63 4.48 4.06 -10.40
C ILE A 63 3.25 4.94 -10.56
N LEU A 64 2.19 4.62 -9.80
CA LEU A 64 1.04 5.49 -9.61
C LEU A 64 1.21 6.25 -8.29
N LEU A 65 0.91 7.54 -8.34
CA LEU A 65 0.93 8.42 -7.18
C LEU A 65 -0.47 8.97 -6.96
N LEU A 66 -0.91 8.99 -5.70
CA LEU A 66 -2.20 9.59 -5.30
C LEU A 66 -2.14 11.12 -5.18
N CYS A 67 -0.93 11.68 -5.20
CA CYS A 67 -0.67 13.10 -5.12
C CYS A 67 0.34 13.48 -6.20
N GLU A 68 0.37 14.77 -6.54
CA GLU A 68 1.33 15.26 -7.52
C GLU A 68 2.77 14.95 -7.09
N PRO A 69 3.61 14.45 -8.02
CA PRO A 69 5.02 14.21 -7.75
C PRO A 69 5.70 15.51 -7.32
N GLY A 70 6.54 15.44 -6.29
CA GLY A 70 7.19 16.61 -5.68
C GLY A 70 6.40 17.27 -4.56
N ASN A 71 5.14 16.91 -4.34
CA ASN A 71 4.30 17.43 -3.25
C ASN A 71 4.18 16.45 -2.05
N LYS A 72 4.98 15.36 -2.05
CA LYS A 72 5.13 14.50 -0.87
C LYS A 72 5.72 15.35 0.25
N LYS A 73 4.85 15.89 1.10
CA LYS A 73 5.20 16.39 2.41
C LYS A 73 5.70 15.19 3.20
N ASN A 74 7.01 14.93 3.15
CA ASN A 74 7.71 14.23 4.23
C ASN A 74 7.67 15.13 5.47
N GLN A 75 6.47 15.45 5.94
CA GLN A 75 6.27 16.05 7.24
C GLN A 75 6.35 14.89 8.21
N GLU A 76 7.57 14.47 8.56
CA GLU A 76 7.76 14.05 9.94
C GLU A 76 7.13 15.17 10.77
N THR A 77 6.06 14.86 11.49
CA THR A 77 5.44 15.83 12.40
C THR A 77 6.40 15.98 13.57
N VAL A 78 7.42 16.81 13.36
CA VAL A 78 8.42 17.09 14.37
C VAL A 78 7.82 18.13 15.31
N SER A 79 7.72 17.79 16.59
CA SER A 79 7.41 18.76 17.63
C SER A 79 8.62 18.97 18.53
N TYR A 80 8.68 20.12 19.20
CA TYR A 80 9.79 20.48 20.09
C TYR A 80 9.24 20.71 21.49
N VAL A 81 9.89 20.11 22.48
CA VAL A 81 9.60 20.38 23.90
C VAL A 81 10.69 21.27 24.47
N GLN A 82 10.28 22.36 25.12
CA GLN A 82 11.18 23.26 25.83
C GLN A 82 11.57 22.64 27.17
N GLU A 83 12.87 22.44 27.40
CA GLU A 83 13.43 21.93 28.65
C GLU A 83 14.31 23.03 29.28
N LYS A 84 14.16 23.23 30.60
CA LYS A 84 15.03 24.11 31.39
C LYS A 84 15.90 23.27 32.31
N ASP A 85 17.20 23.49 32.27
CA ASP A 85 18.13 22.81 33.18
C ASP A 85 18.13 23.44 34.59
N LYS A 86 18.82 22.78 35.53
CA LYS A 86 18.99 23.28 36.91
C LYS A 86 19.71 24.63 37.03
N TYR A 87 20.30 25.13 35.94
CA TYR A 87 20.99 26.41 35.86
C TYR A 87 20.19 27.47 35.07
N GLY A 88 18.92 27.17 34.72
CA GLY A 88 18.02 28.07 34.01
C GLY A 88 18.27 28.16 32.50
N ARG A 89 19.17 27.35 31.94
CA ARG A 89 19.42 27.32 30.50
C ARG A 89 18.26 26.63 29.80
N THR A 90 17.77 27.26 28.74
CA THR A 90 16.66 26.72 27.94
C THR A 90 17.22 25.96 26.74
N SER A 91 16.72 24.73 26.53
CA SER A 91 17.02 23.89 25.38
C SER A 91 15.73 23.36 24.75
N PHE A 92 15.79 22.96 23.48
CA PHE A 92 14.65 22.38 22.77
C PHE A 92 14.99 20.97 22.33
N ARG A 93 14.21 19.99 22.77
CA ARG A 93 14.38 18.60 22.37
C ARG A 93 13.45 18.26 21.21
N LYS A 94 14.02 17.76 20.11
CA LYS A 94 13.25 17.20 18.97
C LYS A 94 12.50 15.97 19.46
N ILE A 95 11.20 15.91 19.26
CA ILE A 95 10.39 14.70 19.40
C ILE A 95 9.66 14.41 18.09
N SER A 96 9.69 13.15 17.68
CA SER A 96 8.86 12.65 16.59
C SER A 96 7.49 12.29 17.17
N LEU A 97 6.41 12.81 16.57
CA LEU A 97 5.04 12.37 16.85
C LEU A 97 4.75 11.04 16.15
#